data_AF-A0AAU9R6H8-F1
#
_entry.id   AF-A0AAU9R6H8-F1
#
_cell.length_a   1.000
_cell.length_b   1.000
_cell.length_c   1.000
_cell.angle_alpha   90.00
_cell.angle_beta   90.00
_cell.angle_gamma   90.00
#
_symmetry.space_group_name_H-M   'P 1'
#
loop_
_entity.id
_entity.type
_entity.pdbx_description
1 polymer ?
#
loop_
_entity_poly.entity_id
_entity_poly.type
_entity_poly.pdbx_seq_one_letter_code
_entity_poly.pdbx_strand_id
1 'polypeptide(L)'
;MRYDQAKNFHYIAQANSSFEKVGLNFTAKADRTRVAFYSVYYNTRTDDISSLCGPVIDDVRVWFAGSKRIGAGFGFGVSVLVLLVIGWV
;
A
#
# COMPACT_ATOMS: atom_id res chain seq x y z
N MET A 1 -10.56 -13.62 -0.97
CA MET A 1 -9.33 -12.80 -0.85
C MET A 1 -9.16 -12.46 0.62
N ARG A 2 -7.96 -12.59 1.19
CA ARG A 2 -7.72 -12.21 2.59
C ARG A 2 -7.57 -10.69 2.64
N TYR A 3 -8.41 -9.99 3.40
CA TYR A 3 -8.41 -8.51 3.52
C TYR A 3 -7.44 -8.01 4.60
N ASP A 4 -6.34 -8.72 4.82
CA ASP A 4 -5.38 -8.41 5.88
C ASP A 4 -4.48 -7.20 5.58
N GLN A 5 -4.53 -6.67 4.35
CA GLN A 5 -3.86 -5.44 3.91
C GLN A 5 -4.85 -4.40 3.35
N ALA A 6 -6.06 -4.32 3.91
CA ALA A 6 -7.04 -3.31 3.52
C ALA A 6 -6.74 -1.93 4.14
N LYS A 7 -6.93 -0.86 3.37
CA LYS A 7 -6.85 0.52 3.86
C LYS A 7 -8.03 1.32 3.34
N ASN A 8 -8.68 2.05 4.24
CA ASN A 8 -9.82 2.89 3.92
C ASN A 8 -9.34 4.32 3.69
N PHE A 9 -9.86 4.95 2.65
CA PHE A 9 -9.62 6.36 2.33
C PHE A 9 -10.96 7.06 2.24
N HIS A 10 -11.06 8.23 2.88
CA HIS A 10 -12.27 9.02 2.89
C HIS A 10 -12.05 10.26 2.05
N TYR A 11 -12.70 10.29 0.89
CA TYR A 11 -12.65 11.43 -0.01
C TYR A 11 -13.76 12.43 0.37
N ILE A 12 -13.38 13.68 0.58
CA ILE A 12 -14.29 14.82 0.72
C ILE A 12 -13.86 15.86 -0.31
N ALA A 13 -14.79 16.28 -1.17
CA ALA A 13 -14.53 17.34 -2.13
C ALA A 13 -14.12 18.62 -1.39
N GLN A 14 -12.95 19.16 -1.70
CA GLN A 14 -12.49 20.43 -1.18
C GLN A 14 -12.83 21.54 -2.17
N ALA A 15 -13.10 22.75 -1.67
CA ALA A 15 -13.54 23.88 -2.52
C ALA A 15 -12.58 24.20 -3.69
N ASN A 16 -11.30 23.85 -3.56
CA ASN A 16 -10.25 24.16 -4.54
C ASN A 16 -9.70 22.93 -5.30
N SER A 17 -10.18 21.71 -5.04
CA SER A 17 -9.68 20.50 -5.72
C SER A 17 -10.79 19.49 -5.99
N SER A 18 -10.86 19.04 -7.24
CA SER A 18 -11.84 18.06 -7.72
C SER A 18 -11.37 16.61 -7.59
N PHE A 19 -10.13 16.36 -7.15
CA PHE A 19 -9.55 15.03 -7.01
C PHE A 19 -8.55 14.95 -5.86
N GLU A 20 -8.37 13.75 -5.31
CA GLU A 20 -7.37 13.44 -4.29
C GLU A 20 -6.52 12.26 -4.76
N LYS A 21 -5.20 12.41 -4.73
CA LYS A 21 -4.27 11.32 -5.06
C LYS A 21 -3.86 10.58 -3.79
N VAL A 22 -4.04 9.27 -3.79
CA VAL A 22 -3.78 8.41 -2.64
C VAL A 22 -2.79 7.31 -3.00
N GLY A 23 -1.85 7.04 -2.09
CA GLY A 23 -0.88 5.94 -2.21
C GLY A 23 -1.08 4.88 -1.12
N LEU A 24 -1.01 3.60 -1.51
CA LEU A 24 -1.01 2.46 -0.61
C LEU A 24 0.23 1.61 -0.86
N ASN A 25 1.05 1.44 0.18
CA ASN A 25 2.15 0.46 0.16
C ASN A 25 1.63 -0.86 0.70
N PHE A 26 1.86 -1.95 -0.04
CA PHE A 26 1.55 -3.30 0.40
C PHE A 26 2.71 -4.24 0.05
N THR A 27 2.84 -5.32 0.81
CA THR A 27 3.83 -6.39 0.55
C THR A 27 3.11 -7.56 -0.09
N ALA A 28 3.54 -7.97 -1.28
CA ALA A 28 2.99 -9.15 -1.95
C ALA A 28 3.23 -10.42 -1.09
N LYS A 29 2.17 -11.19 -0.85
CA LYS A 29 2.22 -12.45 -0.08
C LYS A 29 2.30 -13.71 -0.95
N ALA A 30 2.15 -13.55 -2.26
CA ALA A 30 2.17 -14.62 -3.25
C ALA A 30 2.57 -14.03 -4.61
N ASP A 31 2.91 -14.90 -5.57
CA ASP A 31 3.31 -14.52 -6.93
C ASP A 31 2.23 -13.70 -7.66
N ARG A 32 0.96 -13.89 -7.30
CA ARG A 32 -0.17 -13.14 -7.85
C ARG A 32 -0.78 -12.21 -6.81
N THR A 33 -0.68 -10.91 -7.05
CA THR A 33 -1.39 -9.88 -6.29
C THR A 33 -2.73 -9.58 -6.95
N ARG A 34 -3.80 -9.43 -6.16
CA ARG A 34 -5.11 -8.95 -6.62
C ARG A 34 -5.47 -7.69 -5.81
N VAL A 35 -5.67 -6.58 -6.51
CA VAL A 35 -6.11 -5.31 -5.91
C VAL A 35 -7.60 -5.17 -6.17
N ALA A 36 -8.38 -4.90 -5.12
CA ALA A 36 -9.81 -4.66 -5.23
C ALA A 36 -10.13 -3.30 -4.60
N PHE A 37 -10.93 -2.51 -5.32
CA PHE A 37 -11.49 -1.27 -4.81
C PHE A 37 -12.87 -1.57 -4.26
N TYR A 38 -13.11 -1.18 -3.02
CA TYR A 38 -14.40 -1.34 -2.37
C TYR A 38 -14.91 0.04 -1.97
N SER A 39 -16.09 0.39 -2.46
CA SER A 39 -16.80 1.59 -2.03
C SER A 39 -17.98 1.18 -1.18
N VAL A 40 -18.00 1.64 0.07
CA VAL A 40 -19.05 1.32 1.05
C VAL A 40 -20.35 2.09 0.77
N TYR A 41 -20.26 3.23 0.09
CA TYR A 41 -21.37 4.19 -0.03
C TYR A 41 -21.86 4.39 -1.48
N TYR A 42 -21.46 3.52 -2.42
CA TYR A 42 -21.87 3.63 -3.82
C TYR A 42 -23.14 2.81 -4.09
N ASN A 43 -24.19 3.46 -4.60
CA ASN A 43 -25.29 2.78 -5.28
C ASN A 43 -25.13 3.01 -6.79
N THR A 44 -24.99 1.95 -7.58
CA THR A 44 -25.06 2.04 -9.04
C THR A 44 -26.45 1.60 -9.47
N ARG A 45 -27.34 2.56 -9.77
CA ARG A 45 -28.59 2.24 -10.49
C ARG A 45 -28.27 2.29 -11.98
N THR A 46 -28.47 1.18 -12.68
CA THR A 46 -28.12 1.03 -14.11
C THR A 46 -29.26 1.42 -15.05
N ASP A 47 -30.46 1.58 -14.52
CA ASP A 47 -31.72 1.78 -15.25
C ASP A 47 -32.03 3.25 -15.51
N ASP A 48 -31.66 4.14 -14.58
CA ASP A 48 -31.94 5.56 -14.70
C ASP A 48 -30.63 6.34 -14.59
N ILE A 49 -30.48 7.38 -15.42
CA ILE A 49 -29.36 8.36 -15.45
C ILE A 49 -29.20 9.10 -14.09
N SER A 50 -29.98 8.73 -13.07
CA SER A 50 -29.91 9.26 -11.73
C SER A 50 -28.64 8.78 -11.01
N SER A 51 -27.66 9.68 -11.01
CA SER A 51 -26.59 9.81 -10.04
C SER A 51 -25.68 8.59 -9.86
N LEU A 52 -24.55 8.59 -10.58
CA LEU A 52 -23.29 8.15 -9.99
C LEU A 52 -23.02 9.03 -8.76
N CYS A 53 -23.55 8.64 -7.59
CA CYS A 53 -23.32 9.32 -6.33
C CYS A 53 -22.17 8.62 -5.59
N GLY A 54 -20.95 8.95 -5.99
CA GLY A 54 -19.78 8.60 -5.20
C GLY A 54 -18.47 8.90 -5.93
N PRO A 55 -17.35 8.81 -5.21
CA PRO A 55 -16.03 9.13 -5.75
C PRO A 55 -15.68 8.19 -6.91
N VAL A 56 -15.27 8.78 -8.04
CA VAL A 56 -14.76 8.04 -9.19
C VAL A 56 -13.26 7.83 -8.99
N ILE A 57 -12.78 6.60 -9.23
CA ILE A 57 -11.36 6.26 -9.18
C ILE A 57 -10.82 6.30 -10.61
N ASP A 58 -9.75 7.08 -10.83
CA ASP A 58 -9.07 7.21 -12.12
C ASP A 58 -7.53 7.13 -11.94
N ASP A 59 -6.78 6.93 -13.04
CA ASP A 59 -5.31 6.86 -13.10
C ASP A 59 -4.68 5.89 -12.07
N VAL A 60 -5.24 4.68 -11.98
CA VAL A 60 -4.72 3.63 -11.09
C VAL A 60 -3.38 3.12 -11.60
N ARG A 61 -2.33 3.27 -10.79
CA ARG A 61 -0.98 2.80 -11.09
C ARG A 61 -0.44 1.93 -9.97
N VAL A 62 0.17 0.82 -10.35
CA VAL A 62 0.89 -0.10 -9.45
C VAL A 62 2.35 -0.10 -9.88
N TRP A 63 3.24 0.23 -8.95
CA TRP A 63 4.68 0.28 -9.19
C TRP A 63 5.46 -0.36 -8.03
N PHE A 64 6.71 -0.70 -8.28
CA PHE A 64 7.59 -1.29 -7.28
C PHE A 64 7.96 -0.25 -6.21
N ALA A 65 7.57 -0.49 -4.96
CA ALA A 65 8.15 0.21 -3.82
C ALA A 65 9.50 -0.45 -3.52
N GLY A 66 10.61 0.26 -3.76
CA GLY A 66 11.96 -0.26 -3.59
C GLY A 66 12.19 -0.75 -2.15
N SER A 67 12.04 -2.06 -1.92
CA SER A 67 12.40 -2.69 -0.66
C SER A 67 13.90 -2.98 -0.67
N LYS A 68 14.68 -2.16 0.04
CA LYS A 68 16.03 -2.55 0.42
C LYS A 68 15.88 -3.62 1.50
N ARG A 69 16.13 -4.89 1.15
CA ARG A 69 16.36 -5.91 2.18
C ARG A 69 17.55 -5.40 2.98
N ILE A 70 17.33 -4.98 4.23
CA ILE A 70 18.42 -4.76 5.17
C ILE A 70 18.98 -6.15 5.43
N GLY A 71 19.92 -6.57 4.58
CA GLY A 71 20.66 -7.79 4.79
C GLY A 71 21.40 -7.64 6.11
N ALA A 72 21.05 -8.45 7.09
CA ALA A 72 21.80 -8.61 8.35
C ALA A 72 23.19 -9.25 8.12
N GLY A 73 23.82 -9.01 6.98
CA GLY A 73 24.96 -9.76 6.47
C GLY A 73 26.32 -9.12 6.68
N PHE A 74 26.39 -7.89 7.22
CA PHE A 74 27.68 -7.24 7.46
C PHE A 74 27.84 -6.73 8.89
N GLY A 75 26.86 -5.98 9.43
CA GLY A 75 26.94 -5.44 10.79
C GLY A 75 26.98 -6.50 11.90
N PHE A 76 26.20 -7.59 11.75
CA PHE A 76 26.16 -8.66 12.74
C PHE A 76 27.45 -9.48 12.75
N GLY A 77 28.00 -9.79 11.57
CA GLY A 77 29.27 -10.51 11.44
C GLY A 77 30.46 -9.72 12.01
N VAL A 78 30.52 -8.42 11.73
CA VAL A 78 31.56 -7.53 12.27
C VAL A 78 31.42 -7.39 13.79
N SER A 79 30.20 -7.24 14.32
CA SER A 79 29.98 -7.15 15.77
C SER A 79 30.38 -8.42 16.52
N VAL A 80 30.07 -9.60 15.96
CA VAL A 80 30.46 -10.89 16.56
C VAL A 80 31.98 -11.08 16.49
N LEU A 81 32.61 -10.72 15.37
CA LEU A 81 34.06 -10.83 15.22
C LEU A 81 34.80 -9.87 16.15
N VAL A 82 34.30 -8.65 16.36
CA VAL A 82 34.85 -7.68 17.32
C VAL A 82 34.73 -8.19 18.76
N LEU A 83 33.59 -8.76 19.15
CA LEU A 83 33.42 -9.36 20.49
C LEU A 83 34.32 -10.58 20.70
N LEU A 84 34.54 -11.41 19.68
CA LEU A 84 35.49 -12.51 19.74
C LEU A 84 36.94 -12.02 19.85
N VAL A 85 37.33 -10.96 19.13
CA VAL A 85 38.69 -10.42 19.22
C VAL A 85 38.94 -9.75 20.58
N ILE A 86 37.99 -8.97 21.09
CA ILE A 86 38.14 -8.29 22.39
C ILE A 86 38.06 -9.29 23.56
N GLY A 87 37.26 -10.36 23.45
CA GLY A 87 37.15 -11.37 24.50
C GLY A 87 38.34 -12.34 24.59
N TRP A 88 39.26 -12.31 23.61
CA TRP A 88 40.47 -13.13 23.56
C TRP A 88 41.76 -12.35 23.87
N VAL A 89 41.66 -11.04 24.14
CA VAL A 89 42.73 -10.15 24.62
C VAL A 89 42.55 -9.92 26.11
#